data_AF-A0A820D2I2-F1
#
_entry.id   AF-A0A820D2I2-F1
#
_cell.length_a   1.000
_cell.length_b   1.000
_cell.length_c   1.000
_cell.angle_alpha   90.00
_cell.angle_beta   90.00
_cell.angle_gamma   90.00
#
_symmetry.space_group_name_H-M   'P 1'
#
loop_
_entity.id
_entity.type
_entity.pdbx_description
1 polymer ?
#
loop_
_entity_poly.entity_id
_entity_poly.type
_entity_poly.pdbx_seq_one_letter_code
_entity_poly.pdbx_strand_id
1 'polypeptide(L)'
;MGHGVSSDTTGHTIVEQNSNEHYLGLVNFGNTCYCNSVLQALYFCKPFRERVLNYRSTQKSKKENLLTCLADLFHMIISGKRRTGALQPKKFINKLRKENSTFDNDMQQDAHEFLNHLLNTCADILLAERKEEKEKHDKQRNKANVVAVINNYGQPNGDGQYIRTSININGNNDMAVANTPIEDTWIHELFQGTLVSTTKCLNCETV
;
A
#
# COMPACT_ATOMS: atom_id res chain seq x y z
N MET A 1 2.27 36.70 1.13
CA MET A 1 3.54 37.44 1.16
C MET A 1 4.45 36.82 0.10
N GLY A 2 4.89 37.63 -0.85
CA GLY A 2 5.29 37.19 -2.19
C GLY A 2 6.54 36.32 -2.25
N HIS A 3 6.53 35.35 -3.17
CA HIS A 3 7.73 34.65 -3.60
C HIS A 3 8.55 35.58 -4.52
N GLY A 4 9.67 36.08 -4.01
CA GLY A 4 10.64 36.83 -4.82
C GLY A 4 11.48 35.87 -5.63
N VAL A 5 11.46 36.01 -6.96
CA VAL A 5 12.39 35.34 -7.87
C VAL A 5 13.56 36.30 -8.09
N SER A 6 14.78 35.90 -7.74
CA SER A 6 16.01 36.59 -8.17
C SER A 6 16.77 35.68 -9.13
N SER A 7 17.06 36.19 -10.32
CA SER A 7 17.82 35.53 -11.37
C SER A 7 19.26 36.02 -11.39
N ASP A 8 20.22 35.10 -11.51
CA ASP A 8 21.61 35.40 -11.87
C ASP A 8 21.90 34.89 -13.29
N THR A 9 22.90 35.51 -13.93
CA THR A 9 23.11 35.64 -15.38
C THR A 9 23.63 34.36 -16.07
N THR A 10 23.52 33.19 -15.43
CA THR A 10 24.05 31.91 -15.96
C THR A 10 23.00 30.81 -16.15
N GLY A 11 21.71 31.09 -15.96
CA GLY A 11 20.64 30.14 -16.36
C GLY A 11 20.62 28.82 -15.59
N HIS A 12 21.41 28.68 -14.52
CA HIS A 12 21.29 27.57 -13.60
C HIS A 12 20.14 27.84 -12.63
N THR A 13 19.04 27.10 -12.78
CA THR A 13 18.00 26.98 -11.76
C THR A 13 18.66 26.43 -10.50
N ILE A 14 18.94 27.29 -9.52
CA ILE A 14 19.30 26.86 -8.17
C ILE A 14 18.04 26.22 -7.59
N VAL A 15 17.98 24.89 -7.63
CA VAL A 15 17.04 24.13 -6.82
C VAL A 15 17.39 24.49 -5.38
N GLU A 16 16.52 25.23 -4.68
CA GLU A 16 16.67 25.49 -3.25
C GLU A 16 16.89 24.15 -2.56
N GLN A 17 18.13 23.88 -2.14
CA GLN A 17 18.46 22.66 -1.42
C GLN A 17 17.80 22.77 -0.05
N ASN A 18 16.68 22.10 0.10
CA ASN A 18 16.05 21.94 1.40
C ASN A 18 17.08 21.26 2.31
N SER A 19 17.54 21.96 3.35
CA SER A 19 18.69 21.59 4.18
C SER A 19 18.53 20.25 4.91
N ASN A 20 17.35 19.64 4.82
CA ASN A 20 17.02 18.35 5.41
C ASN A 20 16.86 17.17 4.44
N GLU A 21 17.05 17.35 3.13
CA GLU A 21 16.91 16.26 2.15
C GLU A 21 18.18 15.38 2.11
N HIS A 22 17.99 14.08 1.86
CA HIS A 22 19.08 13.10 1.71
C HIS A 22 19.08 12.58 0.27
N TYR A 23 20.21 12.69 -0.41
CA TYR A 23 20.41 12.27 -1.79
C TYR A 23 21.30 11.03 -1.82
N LEU A 24 20.69 9.87 -1.60
CA LEU A 24 21.38 8.58 -1.57
C LEU A 24 21.08 7.78 -2.84
N GLY A 25 22.12 7.39 -3.56
CA GLY A 25 22.02 6.43 -4.66
C GLY A 25 21.73 5.01 -4.18
N LEU A 26 21.36 4.12 -5.10
CA LEU A 26 21.16 2.70 -4.83
C LEU A 26 22.22 1.88 -5.56
N VAL A 27 22.91 1.00 -4.82
CA VAL A 27 23.92 0.09 -5.37
C VAL A 27 23.23 -0.91 -6.31
N ASN A 28 23.86 -1.20 -7.45
CA ASN A 28 23.40 -2.21 -8.40
C ASN A 28 23.89 -3.61 -7.96
N PHE A 29 23.02 -4.61 -8.01
CA PHE A 29 23.31 -6.00 -7.64
C PHE A 29 23.21 -6.94 -8.84
N GLY A 30 23.84 -6.56 -9.96
CA GLY A 30 23.76 -7.30 -11.21
C GLY A 30 22.46 -6.99 -11.95
N ASN A 31 22.54 -6.18 -12.99
CA ASN A 31 21.39 -5.79 -13.82
C ASN A 31 20.15 -5.27 -13.07
N THR A 32 20.27 -4.77 -11.83
CA THR A 32 19.14 -4.23 -11.05
C THR A 32 18.89 -2.73 -11.25
N CYS A 33 19.47 -2.12 -12.30
CA CYS A 33 19.31 -0.68 -12.53
C CYS A 33 17.87 -0.29 -12.90
N TYR A 34 17.10 -1.18 -13.53
CA TYR A 34 15.67 -1.00 -13.78
C TYR A 34 14.88 -0.82 -12.46
N CYS A 35 15.28 -1.56 -11.42
CA CYS A 35 14.68 -1.48 -10.09
C CYS A 35 15.09 -0.19 -9.39
N ASN A 36 16.40 0.12 -9.40
CA ASN A 36 16.94 1.30 -8.75
C ASN A 36 16.36 2.60 -9.32
N SER A 37 16.18 2.71 -10.64
CA SER A 37 15.62 3.91 -11.28
C SER A 37 14.16 4.15 -10.88
N VAL A 38 13.34 3.11 -10.86
CA VAL A 38 11.94 3.18 -10.43
C VAL A 38 11.82 3.50 -8.95
N LEU A 39 12.63 2.88 -8.09
CA LEU A 39 12.64 3.17 -6.65
C LEU A 39 12.99 4.64 -6.36
N GLN A 40 13.95 5.20 -7.10
CA GLN A 40 14.30 6.62 -6.98
C GLN A 40 13.16 7.52 -7.47
N ALA A 41 12.56 7.23 -8.63
CA ALA A 41 11.42 7.99 -9.14
C ALA A 41 10.26 8.02 -8.12
N LEU A 42 9.89 6.86 -7.59
CA LEU A 42 8.84 6.74 -6.57
C LEU A 42 9.20 7.43 -5.24
N TYR A 43 10.47 7.39 -4.81
CA TYR A 43 10.91 8.10 -3.61
C TYR A 43 10.73 9.62 -3.74
N PHE A 44 10.98 10.18 -4.92
CA PHE A 44 10.79 11.62 -5.16
C PHE A 44 9.33 12.01 -5.45
N CYS A 45 8.42 11.04 -5.63
CA CYS A 45 6.98 11.27 -5.52
C CYS A 45 6.59 11.51 -4.06
N LYS A 46 6.68 12.76 -3.58
CA LYS A 46 6.46 13.12 -2.16
C LYS A 46 5.20 12.50 -1.53
N PRO A 47 4.01 12.54 -2.17
CA PRO A 47 2.81 11.94 -1.58
C PRO A 47 2.95 10.42 -1.36
N PHE A 48 3.57 9.71 -2.31
CA PHE A 48 3.83 8.29 -2.19
C PHE A 48 4.85 8.00 -1.08
N ARG A 49 5.96 8.74 -1.05
CA ARG A 49 6.99 8.62 0.00
C ARG A 49 6.40 8.78 1.40
N GLU A 50 5.57 9.80 1.60
CA GLU A 50 4.93 10.07 2.89
C GLU A 50 3.99 8.94 3.32
N ARG A 51 3.15 8.43 2.40
CA ARG A 51 2.26 7.29 2.68
C ARG A 51 3.05 6.02 3.04
N VAL A 52 4.15 5.73 2.34
CA VAL A 52 5.02 4.59 2.62
C VAL A 52 5.72 4.72 3.99
N LEU A 53 6.21 5.91 4.33
CA LEU A 53 6.84 6.17 5.64
C LEU A 53 5.82 6.09 6.79
N ASN A 54 4.60 6.59 6.58
CA ASN A 54 3.51 6.47 7.54
C ASN A 54 3.10 5.01 7.73
N TYR A 55 2.98 4.24 6.64
CA TYR A 55 2.74 2.80 6.70
C TYR A 55 3.79 2.12 7.58
N ARG A 56 5.08 2.42 7.44
CA ARG A 56 6.11 1.83 8.32
C ARG A 56 5.80 1.98 9.82
N SER A 57 5.29 3.15 10.22
CA SER A 57 5.03 3.47 11.62
C SER A 57 3.94 2.60 12.26
N THR A 58 3.00 2.09 11.45
CA THR A 58 1.87 1.28 11.90
C THR A 58 2.17 -0.22 11.93
N GLN A 59 3.28 -0.68 11.33
CA GLN A 59 3.55 -2.10 11.07
C GLN A 59 4.48 -2.80 12.06
N LYS A 60 4.62 -2.28 13.30
CA LYS A 60 5.61 -2.76 14.29
C LYS A 60 5.52 -4.25 14.68
N SER A 61 4.46 -4.96 14.31
CA SER A 61 4.25 -6.39 14.61
C SER A 61 3.69 -7.22 13.45
N LYS A 62 3.69 -6.69 12.21
CA LYS A 62 3.15 -7.41 11.04
C LYS A 62 4.24 -8.23 10.33
N LYS A 63 3.79 -9.27 9.61
CA LYS A 63 4.64 -10.15 8.81
C LYS A 63 5.33 -9.36 7.68
N GLU A 64 6.60 -9.68 7.43
CA GLU A 64 7.38 -9.06 6.35
C GLU A 64 6.81 -9.37 4.96
N ASN A 65 6.58 -8.32 4.18
CA ASN A 65 6.10 -8.31 2.79
C ASN A 65 6.89 -7.26 1.95
N LEU A 66 6.69 -7.22 0.63
CA LEU A 66 7.41 -6.28 -0.24
C LEU A 66 7.22 -4.80 0.16
N LEU A 67 6.01 -4.41 0.57
CA LEU A 67 5.71 -3.05 1.00
C LEU A 67 6.42 -2.68 2.31
N THR A 68 6.55 -3.60 3.28
CA THR A 68 7.37 -3.37 4.48
C THR A 68 8.85 -3.23 4.15
N CYS A 69 9.37 -4.00 3.19
CA CYS A 69 10.76 -3.85 2.73
C CYS A 69 10.98 -2.52 2.00
N LEU A 70 10.02 -2.05 1.20
CA LEU A 70 10.03 -0.74 0.56
C LEU A 70 10.04 0.37 1.62
N ALA A 71 9.19 0.24 2.63
CA ALA A 71 9.08 1.21 3.71
C ALA A 71 10.35 1.31 4.54
N ASP A 72 11.00 0.17 4.84
CA ASP A 72 12.32 0.15 5.47
C ASP A 72 13.38 0.81 4.60
N LEU A 73 13.39 0.56 3.29
CA LEU A 73 14.33 1.20 2.37
C LEU A 73 14.16 2.72 2.35
N PHE A 74 12.92 3.23 2.26
CA PHE A 74 12.66 4.67 2.29
C PHE A 74 13.04 5.29 3.64
N HIS A 75 12.78 4.56 4.73
CA HIS A 75 13.20 4.99 6.07
C HIS A 75 14.73 5.05 6.19
N MET A 76 15.47 4.11 5.60
CA MET A 76 16.94 4.15 5.56
C MET A 76 17.48 5.37 4.83
N ILE A 77 16.76 5.88 3.82
CA ILE A 77 17.17 7.11 3.11
C ILE A 77 17.09 8.33 4.05
N ILE A 78 15.96 8.50 4.74
CA ILE A 78 15.73 9.68 5.59
C ILE A 78 16.45 9.63 6.95
N SER A 79 16.76 8.44 7.46
CA SER A 79 17.44 8.24 8.75
C SER A 79 18.96 8.19 8.62
N GLY A 80 19.49 8.29 7.40
CA GLY A 80 20.91 8.27 7.14
C GLY A 80 21.63 9.44 7.82
N LYS A 81 22.77 9.17 8.48
CA LYS A 81 23.62 10.24 9.04
C LYS A 81 24.27 11.10 7.95
N ARG A 82 24.45 10.54 6.75
CA ARG A 82 25.11 11.20 5.61
C ARG A 82 24.07 11.71 4.65
N ARG A 83 24.21 12.95 4.21
CA ARG A 83 23.32 13.58 3.21
C ARG A 83 23.50 13.00 1.80
N THR A 84 24.65 12.40 1.50
CA THR A 84 24.97 11.81 0.20
C THR A 84 25.70 10.48 0.35
N GLY A 85 25.66 9.65 -0.70
CA GLY A 85 26.28 8.33 -0.72
C GLY A 85 25.44 7.30 -1.46
N ALA A 86 25.63 6.01 -1.13
CA ALA A 86 24.88 4.91 -1.72
C ALA A 86 24.36 3.95 -0.64
N LEU A 87 23.15 3.45 -0.83
CA LEU A 87 22.51 2.41 -0.02
C LEU A 87 22.42 1.10 -0.77
N GLN A 88 22.43 0.00 -0.02
CA GLN A 88 22.32 -1.34 -0.54
C GLN A 88 20.88 -1.87 -0.33
N PRO A 89 20.01 -1.88 -1.35
CA PRO A 89 18.63 -2.38 -1.23
C PRO A 89 18.50 -3.92 -1.12
N LYS A 90 19.46 -4.61 -0.49
CA LYS A 90 19.53 -6.09 -0.45
C LYS A 90 18.25 -6.76 0.04
N LYS A 91 17.67 -6.25 1.14
CA LYS A 91 16.42 -6.79 1.70
C LYS A 91 15.26 -6.70 0.71
N PHE A 92 15.11 -5.54 0.08
CA PHE A 92 14.07 -5.31 -0.92
C PHE A 92 14.27 -6.20 -2.16
N ILE A 93 15.48 -6.26 -2.71
CA ILE A 93 15.79 -7.09 -3.89
C ILE A 93 15.56 -8.58 -3.59
N ASN A 94 16.02 -9.08 -2.44
CA ASN A 94 15.80 -10.48 -2.06
C ASN A 94 14.31 -10.80 -1.90
N LYS A 95 13.52 -9.86 -1.36
CA LYS A 95 12.08 -10.01 -1.22
C LYS A 95 11.37 -10.02 -2.57
N LEU A 96 11.73 -9.11 -3.46
CA LEU A 96 11.22 -9.02 -4.84
C LEU A 96 11.47 -10.33 -5.60
N ARG A 97 12.71 -10.83 -5.58
CA ARG A 97 13.10 -12.10 -6.23
C ARG A 97 12.30 -13.29 -5.69
N LYS A 98 12.10 -13.35 -4.37
CA LYS A 98 11.34 -14.42 -3.73
C LYS A 98 9.86 -14.40 -4.08
N GLU A 99 9.27 -13.24 -4.30
CA GLU A 99 7.83 -13.09 -4.53
C GLU A 99 7.43 -13.11 -6.01
N ASN A 100 8.39 -12.89 -6.92
CA ASN A 100 8.11 -12.89 -8.35
C ASN A 100 9.31 -13.47 -9.14
N SER A 101 9.07 -14.62 -9.77
CA SER A 101 10.07 -15.36 -10.54
C SER A 101 10.58 -14.62 -11.78
N THR A 102 9.82 -13.68 -12.34
CA THR A 102 10.28 -12.84 -13.47
C THR A 102 11.53 -12.05 -13.08
N PHE A 103 11.61 -11.61 -11.82
CA PHE A 103 12.73 -10.84 -11.30
C PHE A 103 13.80 -11.71 -10.63
N ASP A 104 13.58 -13.03 -10.48
CA ASP A 104 14.51 -13.98 -9.84
C ASP A 104 15.56 -14.52 -10.83
N ASN A 105 16.30 -13.59 -11.43
CA ASN A 105 17.44 -13.88 -12.28
C ASN A 105 18.37 -12.67 -12.32
N ASP A 106 19.50 -12.82 -13.01
CA ASP A 106 20.50 -11.76 -13.17
C ASP A 106 20.39 -11.05 -14.53
N MET A 107 19.24 -11.13 -15.22
CA MET A 107 19.00 -10.43 -16.48
C MET A 107 18.52 -9.00 -16.25
N GLN A 108 18.73 -8.13 -17.24
CA GLN A 108 18.03 -6.85 -17.32
C GLN A 108 16.53 -7.09 -17.47
N GLN A 109 15.73 -6.25 -16.82
CA GLN A 109 14.27 -6.34 -16.83
C GLN A 109 13.66 -5.02 -17.27
N ASP A 110 12.40 -5.06 -17.70
CA ASP A 110 11.66 -3.85 -18.05
C ASP A 110 11.30 -3.08 -16.77
N ALA A 111 11.72 -1.81 -16.70
CA ALA A 111 11.42 -0.92 -15.58
C ALA A 111 9.91 -0.66 -15.44
N HIS A 112 9.17 -0.61 -16.54
CA HIS A 112 7.73 -0.43 -16.54
C HIS A 112 7.01 -1.68 -16.00
N GLU A 113 7.48 -2.88 -16.34
CA GLU A 113 6.96 -4.13 -15.77
C GLU A 113 7.20 -4.16 -14.26
N PHE A 114 8.40 -3.80 -13.80
CA PHE A 114 8.71 -3.68 -12.39
C PHE A 114 7.81 -2.66 -11.66
N LEU A 115 7.61 -1.48 -12.24
CA LEU A 115 6.75 -0.44 -11.67
C LEU A 115 5.31 -0.96 -11.48
N ASN A 116 4.72 -1.55 -12.52
CA ASN A 116 3.36 -2.09 -12.45
C ASN A 116 3.25 -3.20 -11.41
N HIS A 117 4.21 -4.14 -11.41
CA HIS A 117 4.24 -5.21 -10.41
C HIS A 117 4.32 -4.65 -8.98
N LEU A 118 5.19 -3.67 -8.74
CA LEU A 118 5.37 -3.07 -7.42
C LEU A 118 4.10 -2.36 -6.93
N LEU A 119 3.49 -1.51 -7.77
CA LEU A 119 2.28 -0.76 -7.38
C LEU A 119 1.10 -1.70 -7.12
N ASN A 120 0.86 -2.67 -8.00
CA ASN A 120 -0.21 -3.66 -7.82
C ASN A 120 0.00 -4.50 -6.56
N THR A 121 1.23 -4.98 -6.33
CA THR A 121 1.55 -5.75 -5.12
C THR A 121 1.35 -4.91 -3.85
N CYS A 122 1.71 -3.62 -3.87
CA CYS A 122 1.45 -2.73 -2.75
C CYS A 122 -0.06 -2.52 -2.51
N ALA A 123 -0.86 -2.37 -3.58
CA ALA A 123 -2.31 -2.25 -3.47
C ALA A 123 -2.93 -3.53 -2.88
N ASP A 124 -2.54 -4.70 -3.37
CA ASP A 124 -3.03 -6.00 -2.90
C ASP A 124 -2.72 -6.24 -1.42
N ILE A 125 -1.51 -5.89 -0.97
CA ILE A 125 -1.13 -5.97 0.44
C ILE A 125 -2.06 -5.12 1.31
N LEU A 126 -2.35 -3.88 0.90
CA LEU A 126 -3.21 -2.97 1.66
C LEU A 126 -4.66 -3.44 1.68
N LEU A 127 -5.17 -3.99 0.58
CA LEU A 127 -6.50 -4.59 0.51
C LEU A 127 -6.62 -5.81 1.44
N ALA A 128 -5.63 -6.70 1.41
CA ALA A 128 -5.58 -7.87 2.26
C ALA A 128 -5.58 -7.48 3.75
N GLU A 129 -4.78 -6.49 4.15
CA GLU A 129 -4.73 -6.00 5.52
C GLU A 129 -6.08 -5.44 6.00
N ARG A 130 -6.78 -4.64 5.18
CA ARG A 130 -8.11 -4.13 5.52
C ARG A 130 -9.15 -5.24 5.66
N LYS A 131 -9.10 -6.24 4.78
CA LYS A 131 -9.99 -7.40 4.86
C LYS A 131 -9.76 -8.17 6.16
N GLU A 132 -8.50 -8.41 6.53
CA GLU A 132 -8.18 -9.05 7.80
C GLU A 132 -8.67 -8.25 9.02
N GLU A 133 -8.57 -6.91 8.98
CA GLU A 133 -9.06 -6.03 10.05
C GLU A 133 -10.59 -6.09 10.19
N LYS A 134 -11.33 -6.10 9.08
CA LYS A 134 -12.79 -6.29 9.06
C LYS A 134 -13.21 -7.64 9.61
N GLU A 135 -12.55 -8.71 9.17
CA GLU A 135 -12.83 -10.06 9.67
C GLU A 135 -12.55 -10.20 11.18
N LYS A 136 -11.49 -9.57 11.69
CA LYS A 136 -11.19 -9.53 13.13
C LYS A 136 -12.26 -8.76 13.90
N HIS A 137 -12.68 -7.61 13.39
CA HIS A 137 -13.73 -6.79 13.99
C HIS A 137 -15.07 -7.53 14.06
N ASP A 138 -15.48 -8.21 12.99
CA ASP A 138 -16.73 -8.95 12.94
C ASP A 138 -16.72 -10.18 13.86
N LYS A 139 -15.60 -10.91 13.91
CA LYS A 139 -15.41 -12.02 14.88
C LYS A 139 -15.50 -11.51 16.31
N GLN A 140 -14.90 -10.36 16.60
CA GLN A 140 -14.93 -9.76 17.94
C GLN A 140 -16.35 -9.29 18.31
N ARG A 141 -17.08 -8.67 17.38
CA ARG A 141 -18.47 -8.25 17.58
C ARG A 141 -19.38 -9.46 17.83
N ASN A 142 -19.24 -10.52 17.03
CA ASN A 142 -20.01 -11.75 17.20
C ASN A 142 -19.72 -12.41 18.55
N LYS A 143 -18.45 -12.45 18.99
CA LYS A 143 -18.07 -12.95 20.31
C LYS A 143 -18.69 -12.11 21.44
N ALA A 144 -18.66 -10.79 21.34
CA ALA A 144 -19.27 -9.89 22.32
C ALA A 144 -20.79 -10.08 22.41
N ASN A 145 -21.46 -10.23 21.26
CA ASN A 145 -22.90 -10.50 21.20
C ASN A 145 -23.26 -11.84 21.87
N VAL A 146 -22.49 -12.90 21.61
CA VAL A 146 -22.69 -14.21 22.26
C VAL A 146 -22.52 -14.11 23.78
N VAL A 147 -21.48 -13.41 24.25
CA VAL A 147 -21.24 -13.22 25.70
C VAL A 147 -22.38 -12.42 26.36
N ALA A 148 -22.86 -11.36 25.72
CA ALA A 148 -23.98 -10.58 26.23
C ALA A 148 -25.27 -11.41 26.36
N VAL A 149 -25.54 -12.31 25.41
CA VAL A 149 -26.71 -13.20 25.49
C VAL A 149 -26.55 -14.22 26.62
N ILE A 150 -25.39 -14.86 26.76
CA ILE A 150 -25.14 -15.85 27.83
C ILE A 150 -25.33 -15.21 29.22
N ASN A 151 -24.82 -13.99 29.43
CA ASN A 151 -24.95 -13.30 30.72
C ASN A 151 -26.40 -12.92 31.07
N ASN A 152 -27.28 -12.78 30.07
CA ASN A 152 -28.71 -12.50 30.28
C ASN A 152 -29.56 -13.78 30.42
N TYR A 153 -29.02 -14.95 30.05
CA TYR A 153 -29.70 -16.24 30.22
C TYR A 153 -29.72 -16.64 31.70
N GLY A 154 -30.88 -16.54 32.34
CA GLY A 154 -31.11 -16.99 33.72
C GLY A 154 -31.32 -15.88 34.76
N GLN A 155 -31.39 -14.62 34.36
CA GLN A 155 -31.87 -13.56 35.25
C GLN A 155 -33.41 -13.54 35.26
N PRO A 156 -34.07 -13.76 36.42
CA PRO A 156 -35.51 -13.58 36.54
C PRO A 156 -35.84 -12.10 36.49
N ASN A 157 -36.82 -11.71 35.66
CA ASN A 157 -37.48 -10.43 35.86
C ASN A 157 -38.27 -10.47 37.18
N GLY A 158 -38.55 -9.31 37.79
CA GLY A 158 -39.24 -9.17 39.08
C GLY A 158 -40.59 -9.89 39.20
N ASP A 159 -41.11 -10.43 38.10
CA ASP A 159 -42.38 -11.12 37.97
C ASP A 159 -42.23 -12.66 37.81
N GLY A 160 -41.01 -13.22 37.95
CA GLY A 160 -40.76 -14.66 37.92
C GLY A 160 -40.70 -15.30 36.52
N GLN A 161 -40.67 -14.48 35.46
CA GLN A 161 -40.64 -14.95 34.08
C GLN A 161 -39.21 -14.89 33.50
N TYR A 162 -38.73 -16.00 32.94
CA TYR A 162 -37.40 -16.10 32.34
C TYR A 162 -37.36 -15.47 30.95
N ILE A 163 -36.39 -14.59 30.68
CA ILE A 163 -36.17 -14.04 29.34
C ILE A 163 -35.62 -15.14 28.42
N ARG A 164 -36.37 -15.51 27.38
CA ARG A 164 -35.90 -16.37 26.29
C ARG A 164 -35.51 -15.49 25.10
N THR A 165 -34.28 -15.01 25.07
CA THR A 165 -33.78 -14.27 23.90
C THR A 165 -33.46 -15.26 22.78
N SER A 166 -34.27 -15.28 21.72
CA SER A 166 -34.01 -16.08 20.53
C SER A 166 -32.83 -15.49 19.74
N ILE A 167 -31.76 -16.27 19.59
CA ILE A 167 -30.63 -15.93 18.74
C ILE A 167 -30.96 -16.34 17.31
N ASN A 168 -30.96 -15.40 16.36
CA ASN A 168 -30.92 -15.76 14.95
C ASN A 168 -29.47 -16.16 14.60
N ILE A 169 -29.19 -17.46 14.68
CA ILE A 169 -27.86 -18.05 14.37
C ILE A 169 -27.67 -18.21 12.85
N ASN A 170 -28.74 -18.03 12.06
CA ASN A 170 -28.65 -18.02 10.60
C ASN A 170 -28.10 -16.66 10.15
N GLY A 171 -26.78 -16.51 10.24
CA GLY A 171 -26.02 -15.61 9.40
C GLY A 171 -26.06 -16.07 7.94
N ASN A 172 -27.26 -16.15 7.36
CA ASN A 172 -27.40 -16.13 5.91
C ASN A 172 -27.06 -14.70 5.48
N ASN A 173 -25.77 -14.44 5.32
CA ASN A 173 -25.33 -13.47 4.33
C ASN A 173 -25.64 -14.12 2.99
N ASP A 174 -26.90 -14.04 2.57
CA ASP A 174 -27.27 -14.23 1.18
C ASP A 174 -26.29 -13.40 0.35
N MET A 175 -25.69 -14.04 -0.65
CA MET A 175 -24.80 -13.40 -1.61
C MET A 175 -25.57 -12.29 -2.33
N ALA A 176 -25.65 -11.13 -1.71
CA ALA A 176 -25.55 -9.90 -2.45
C ALA A 176 -24.13 -9.88 -3.00
N VAL A 177 -23.96 -10.38 -4.23
CA VAL A 177 -22.96 -9.86 -5.17
C VAL A 177 -23.36 -8.41 -5.47
N ALA A 178 -23.41 -7.59 -4.42
CA ALA A 178 -23.33 -6.16 -4.55
C ALA A 178 -21.93 -5.94 -5.10
N ASN A 179 -21.84 -5.23 -6.22
CA ASN A 179 -20.62 -4.59 -6.66
C ASN A 179 -20.10 -3.76 -5.47
N THR A 180 -19.33 -4.38 -4.58
CA THR A 180 -18.63 -3.68 -3.52
C THR A 180 -17.69 -2.73 -4.25
N PRO A 181 -17.78 -1.41 -3.99
CA PRO A 181 -16.83 -0.47 -4.55
C PRO A 181 -15.44 -1.03 -4.29
N ILE A 182 -14.60 -1.08 -5.32
CA ILE A 182 -13.17 -1.40 -5.15
C ILE A 182 -12.71 -0.54 -3.99
N GLU A 183 -12.30 -1.17 -2.89
CA GLU A 183 -11.94 -0.42 -1.70
C GLU A 183 -10.62 0.28 -1.95
N ASP A 184 -10.71 1.50 -2.48
CA ASP A 184 -9.54 2.21 -2.98
C ASP A 184 -8.46 2.32 -1.89
N THR A 185 -7.26 1.88 -2.24
CA THR A 185 -6.09 2.04 -1.40
C THR A 185 -5.50 3.41 -1.67
N TRP A 186 -4.60 3.86 -0.79
CA TRP A 186 -3.85 5.09 -1.09
C TRP A 186 -2.93 4.93 -2.31
N ILE A 187 -2.69 3.72 -2.81
CA ILE A 187 -2.06 3.49 -4.13
C ILE A 187 -3.02 3.93 -5.24
N HIS A 188 -4.29 3.49 -5.17
CA HIS A 188 -5.32 3.87 -6.13
C HIS A 188 -5.57 5.39 -6.11
N GLU A 189 -5.64 5.99 -4.92
CA GLU A 189 -5.76 7.46 -4.78
C GLU A 189 -4.65 8.25 -5.49
N LEU A 190 -3.43 7.69 -5.57
CA LEU A 190 -2.26 8.39 -6.11
C LEU A 190 -2.00 8.12 -7.59
N PHE A 191 -2.26 6.88 -8.06
CA PHE A 191 -1.81 6.43 -9.38
C PHE A 191 -2.93 5.92 -10.29
N GLN A 192 -4.14 5.67 -9.77
CA GLN A 192 -5.22 5.16 -10.59
C GLN A 192 -5.84 6.27 -11.43
N GLY A 193 -6.10 5.95 -12.69
CA GLY A 193 -6.89 6.75 -13.60
C GLY A 193 -7.81 5.85 -14.42
N THR A 194 -8.81 6.46 -15.06
CA THR A 194 -9.76 5.75 -15.92
C THR A 194 -9.50 6.09 -17.38
N LEU A 195 -9.26 5.07 -18.20
CA LEU A 195 -9.19 5.22 -19.66
C LEU A 195 -10.50 4.71 -20.28
N VAL A 196 -11.03 5.46 -21.25
CA VAL A 196 -12.13 5.00 -22.10
C VAL A 196 -11.55 4.63 -23.47
N SER A 197 -11.64 3.36 -23.84
CA SER A 197 -11.21 2.87 -25.15
C SER A 197 -12.43 2.54 -26.00
N THR A 198 -12.58 3.22 -27.13
CA THR A 198 -13.69 3.05 -28.07
C THR A 198 -13.20 2.32 -29.31
N THR A 199 -13.82 1.19 -29.66
CA THR A 199 -13.41 0.38 -30.83
C THR A 199 -14.53 0.33 -31.84
N LYS A 200 -14.39 1.08 -32.94
CA LYS A 200 -15.35 1.02 -34.06
C LYS A 200 -14.97 -0.09 -35.03
N CYS A 201 -15.87 -1.05 -35.25
CA CYS A 201 -15.74 -2.05 -36.31
C CYS A 201 -15.81 -1.37 -37.68
N LEU A 202 -14.80 -1.55 -38.53
CA LEU A 202 -14.77 -0.97 -39.88
C LEU A 202 -15.72 -1.66 -40.87
N ASN A 203 -16.28 -2.82 -40.53
CA ASN A 203 -17.18 -3.58 -41.41
C ASN A 203 -18.67 -3.33 -41.11
N CYS A 204 -19.06 -3.32 -39.84
CA CYS A 204 -20.46 -3.13 -39.44
C CYS A 204 -20.73 -1.81 -38.72
N GLU A 205 -19.72 -0.96 -38.59
CA GLU A 205 -19.77 0.36 -37.95
C GLU A 205 -20.18 0.41 -36.48
N THR A 206 -20.34 -0.76 -35.84
CA THR A 206 -20.63 -0.86 -34.40
C THR A 206 -19.47 -0.31 -33.59
N VAL A 207 -19.81 0.45 -32.55
CA VAL A 207 -18.90 1.07 -31.60
C VAL A 207 -19.01 0.36 -30.26
#